data_AF-A0A1B8W9L2-F1
#
_entry.id   AF-A0A1B8W9L2-F1
#
_cell.length_a   1.000
_cell.length_b   1.000
_cell.length_c   1.000
_cell.angle_alpha   90.00
_cell.angle_beta   90.00
_cell.angle_gamma   90.00
#
_symmetry.space_group_name_H-M   'P 1'
#
loop_
_entity.id
_entity.type
_entity.pdbx_description
1 polymer ?
#
loop_
_entity_poly.entity_id
_entity_poly.type
_entity_poly.pdbx_seq_one_letter_code
_entity_poly.pdbx_strand_id
1 'polypeptide(L)'
;MGRMKDRDFHLVKRRVMEDGCYESGSVLVKGLIGHVEAIESELHEVVAKFGQSEKNVDRLTENVAQLQKENMSMLELIKKHEAPAKVVLPQYVADDIKARLKANRGMFYSAIHDFVHNAGISPRTWHWVNSHVDCNLIATAMINGYTVEKSKEERLREGVYGLVMKWWSDPAEPQLHEDLANKVTDFVTKFHAENA
;
A
#
# COMPACT_ATOMS: atom_id res chain seq x y z
N MET A 1 6.14 -26.39 -52.97
CA MET A 1 6.56 -25.34 -53.92
C MET A 1 7.57 -24.45 -53.22
N GLY A 2 8.75 -24.25 -53.79
CA GLY A 2 9.79 -23.40 -53.19
C GLY A 2 9.54 -21.92 -53.51
N ARG A 3 9.90 -21.03 -52.58
CA ARG A 3 9.91 -19.58 -52.82
C ARG A 3 10.91 -19.25 -53.94
N MET A 4 10.50 -18.43 -54.90
CA MET A 4 11.40 -17.84 -55.88
C MET A 4 12.41 -16.95 -55.16
N LYS A 5 13.68 -16.97 -55.59
CA LYS A 5 14.71 -16.09 -55.01
C LYS A 5 14.56 -14.67 -55.56
N ASP A 6 14.82 -13.64 -54.75
CA ASP A 6 14.70 -12.22 -55.15
C ASP A 6 15.41 -11.89 -56.47
N ARG A 7 16.59 -12.48 -56.67
CA ARG A 7 17.37 -12.33 -57.91
C ARG A 7 16.57 -12.78 -59.14
N ASP A 8 15.87 -13.90 -59.03
CA ASP A 8 15.12 -14.50 -60.12
C ASP A 8 13.84 -13.68 -60.40
N PHE A 9 13.18 -13.17 -59.35
CA PHE A 9 12.04 -12.27 -59.48
C PHE A 9 12.42 -10.95 -60.19
N HIS A 10 13.52 -10.32 -59.80
CA HIS A 10 14.01 -9.11 -60.45
C HIS A 10 14.37 -9.34 -61.92
N LEU A 11 14.91 -10.51 -62.26
CA LEU A 11 15.25 -10.87 -63.63
C LEU A 11 13.99 -11.04 -64.50
N VAL A 12 12.96 -11.69 -63.97
CA VAL A 12 11.65 -11.85 -64.62
C VAL A 12 10.97 -10.49 -64.79
N LYS A 13 10.90 -9.69 -63.72
CA LYS A 13 10.33 -8.33 -63.75
C LYS A 13 11.01 -7.48 -64.83
N ARG A 14 12.34 -7.48 -64.86
CA ARG A 14 13.11 -6.71 -65.84
C ARG A 14 12.76 -7.10 -67.28
N ARG A 15 12.79 -8.41 -67.58
CA ARG A 15 12.42 -8.91 -68.92
C ARG A 15 10.99 -8.58 -69.32
N VAL A 16 10.04 -8.72 -68.39
CA VAL A 16 8.62 -8.42 -68.65
C VAL A 16 8.38 -6.92 -68.89
N MET A 17 9.15 -6.06 -68.24
CA MET A 17 9.07 -4.61 -68.42
C MET A 17 9.79 -4.13 -69.69
N GLU A 18 10.93 -4.75 -70.04
CA GLU A 18 11.78 -4.37 -71.18
C GLU A 18 11.31 -4.95 -72.53
N ASP A 19 10.81 -6.19 -72.58
CA ASP A 19 10.62 -6.89 -73.86
C ASP A 19 9.33 -6.55 -74.64
N GLY A 20 8.41 -5.73 -74.10
CA GLY A 20 7.33 -5.05 -74.85
C GLY A 20 6.32 -5.87 -75.70
N CYS A 21 6.56 -7.14 -76.02
CA CYS A 21 6.06 -7.75 -77.24
C CYS A 21 5.32 -9.09 -77.00
N TYR A 22 4.25 -9.10 -76.22
CA TYR A 22 3.15 -10.08 -76.34
C TYR A 22 1.87 -9.45 -75.75
N GLU A 23 0.96 -8.99 -76.62
CA GLU A 23 -0.11 -8.01 -76.32
C GLU A 23 -1.24 -8.49 -75.39
N SER A 24 -1.30 -9.77 -75.01
CA SER A 24 -2.33 -10.29 -74.09
C SER A 24 -1.76 -10.99 -72.86
N GLY A 25 -0.65 -11.71 -72.99
CA GLY A 25 0.07 -12.32 -71.87
C GLY A 25 0.85 -11.32 -71.00
N SER A 26 1.39 -10.24 -71.59
CA SER A 26 2.25 -9.31 -70.83
C SER A 26 1.49 -8.37 -69.90
N VAL A 27 0.23 -8.04 -70.20
CA VAL A 27 -0.61 -7.17 -69.34
C VAL A 27 -0.96 -7.87 -68.03
N LEU A 28 -1.35 -9.15 -68.10
CA LEU A 28 -1.63 -9.98 -66.92
C LEU A 28 -0.37 -10.15 -66.05
N VAL A 29 0.79 -10.43 -66.66
CA VAL A 29 2.05 -10.60 -65.90
C VAL A 29 2.50 -9.27 -65.27
N LYS A 30 2.37 -8.14 -65.97
CA LYS A 30 2.63 -6.81 -65.39
C LYS A 30 1.70 -6.47 -64.23
N GLY A 31 0.41 -6.80 -64.37
CA GLY A 31 -0.58 -6.65 -63.29
C GLY A 31 -0.24 -7.51 -62.07
N LEU A 32 0.12 -8.78 -62.27
CA LEU A 32 0.54 -9.67 -61.20
C LEU A 32 1.80 -9.17 -60.47
N ILE A 33 2.79 -8.65 -61.21
CA ILE A 33 3.98 -8.03 -60.59
C ILE A 33 3.57 -6.83 -59.74
N GLY A 34 2.70 -5.95 -60.23
CA GLY A 34 2.20 -4.81 -59.46
C GLY A 34 1.44 -5.23 -58.20
N HIS A 35 0.63 -6.29 -58.26
CA HIS A 35 -0.04 -6.85 -57.09
C HIS A 35 0.96 -7.44 -56.08
N VAL A 36 2.00 -8.15 -56.53
CA VAL A 36 3.05 -8.67 -55.64
C VAL A 36 3.77 -7.53 -54.92
N GLU A 37 4.12 -6.46 -55.63
CA GLU A 37 4.77 -5.28 -55.04
C GLU A 37 3.88 -4.56 -54.02
N ALA A 38 2.57 -4.44 -54.31
CA ALA A 38 1.60 -3.89 -53.38
C ALA A 38 1.51 -4.73 -52.10
N ILE A 39 1.43 -6.06 -52.25
CA ILE A 39 1.39 -7.01 -51.12
C ILE A 39 2.69 -6.94 -50.30
N GLU A 40 3.85 -6.85 -50.95
CA GLU A 40 5.14 -6.71 -50.25
C GLU A 40 5.22 -5.40 -49.45
N SER A 41 4.74 -4.30 -50.03
CA SER A 41 4.67 -3.01 -49.34
C SER A 41 3.73 -3.05 -48.13
N GLU A 42 2.52 -3.61 -48.29
CA GLU A 42 1.56 -3.78 -47.20
C GLU A 42 2.13 -4.69 -46.10
N LEU A 43 2.79 -5.78 -46.46
CA LEU A 43 3.42 -6.69 -45.50
C LEU A 43 4.52 -5.99 -44.70
N HIS A 44 5.37 -5.19 -45.36
CA HIS A 44 6.39 -4.39 -44.68
C HIS A 44 5.78 -3.40 -43.69
N GLU A 45 4.70 -2.71 -44.07
CA GLU A 45 4.00 -1.79 -43.19
C GLU A 45 3.38 -2.51 -41.97
N VAL A 46 2.75 -3.67 -42.20
CA VAL A 46 2.17 -4.48 -41.11
C VAL A 46 3.25 -4.97 -40.15
N VAL A 47 4.38 -5.45 -40.65
CA VAL A 47 5.51 -5.88 -39.81
C VAL A 47 6.07 -4.72 -39.00
N ALA A 48 6.21 -3.53 -39.59
CA ALA A 48 6.66 -2.35 -38.88
C ALA A 48 5.68 -1.94 -37.77
N LYS A 49 4.37 -1.93 -38.06
CA LYS A 49 3.32 -1.65 -37.07
C LYS A 49 3.30 -2.68 -35.95
N PHE A 50 3.46 -3.97 -36.29
CA PHE A 50 3.51 -5.04 -35.30
C PHE A 50 4.70 -4.87 -34.35
N GLY A 51 5.90 -4.61 -34.88
CA GLY A 51 7.08 -4.35 -34.05
C GLY A 51 6.95 -3.11 -33.17
N GLN A 52 6.24 -2.07 -33.62
CA GLN A 52 5.94 -0.91 -32.77
C GLN A 52 4.91 -1.25 -31.69
N SER A 53 3.91 -2.08 -32.01
CA SER A 53 2.92 -2.55 -31.04
C SER A 53 3.54 -3.41 -29.95
N GLU A 54 4.48 -4.29 -30.29
CA GLU A 54 5.22 -5.12 -29.34
C GLU A 54 5.99 -4.26 -28.33
N LYS A 55 6.75 -3.27 -28.81
CA LYS A 55 7.42 -2.29 -27.93
C LYS A 55 6.46 -1.53 -27.03
N ASN A 56 5.27 -1.18 -27.53
CA ASN A 56 4.26 -0.50 -26.74
C ASN A 56 3.70 -1.42 -25.64
N VAL A 57 3.52 -2.71 -25.93
CA VAL A 57 3.08 -3.72 -24.96
C VAL A 57 4.13 -3.91 -23.86
N ASP A 58 5.40 -3.99 -24.21
CA ASP A 58 6.49 -4.10 -23.21
C ASP A 58 6.50 -2.89 -22.28
N ARG A 59 6.43 -1.67 -22.84
CA ARG A 59 6.39 -0.43 -22.07
C ARG A 59 5.15 -0.36 -21.16
N LEU A 60 3.99 -0.80 -21.65
CA LEU A 60 2.77 -0.83 -20.85
C LEU A 60 2.87 -1.85 -19.70
N THR A 61 3.47 -3.01 -19.96
CA THR A 61 3.72 -4.04 -18.94
C THR A 61 4.63 -3.50 -17.83
N GLU A 62 5.70 -2.79 -18.19
CA GLU A 62 6.60 -2.14 -17.22
C GLU A 62 5.88 -1.08 -16.39
N ASN A 63 5.09 -0.21 -17.04
CA ASN A 63 4.28 0.80 -16.34
C ASN A 63 3.28 0.18 -15.36
N VAL A 64 2.61 -0.91 -15.75
CA VAL A 64 1.68 -1.63 -14.87
C VAL A 64 2.41 -2.21 -13.66
N ALA A 65 3.58 -2.82 -13.86
CA ALA A 65 4.38 -3.35 -12.76
C ALA A 65 4.84 -2.24 -11.79
N GLN A 66 5.23 -1.08 -12.31
CA GLN A 66 5.57 0.08 -11.49
C GLN A 66 4.36 0.59 -10.69
N LEU A 67 3.21 0.78 -11.34
CA LEU A 67 1.98 1.23 -10.67
C LEU A 67 1.51 0.26 -9.58
N GLN A 68 1.65 -1.06 -9.80
CA GLN A 68 1.34 -2.06 -8.79
C GLN A 68 2.23 -1.91 -7.55
N LYS A 69 3.53 -1.66 -7.75
CA LYS A 69 4.48 -1.41 -6.65
C LYS A 69 4.14 -0.13 -5.88
N GLU A 70 3.82 0.96 -6.59
CA GLU A 70 3.41 2.22 -5.99
C GLU A 70 2.11 2.08 -5.19
N ASN A 71 1.11 1.38 -5.74
CA ASN A 71 -0.14 1.08 -5.04
C ASN A 71 0.08 0.28 -3.75
N MET A 72 0.92 -0.76 -3.80
CA MET A 72 1.25 -1.55 -2.61
C MET A 72 1.94 -0.69 -1.54
N SER A 73 2.89 0.17 -1.93
CA SER A 73 3.55 1.09 -1.01
C SER A 73 2.58 2.11 -0.40
N MET A 74 1.65 2.65 -1.20
CA MET A 74 0.61 3.53 -0.70
C MET A 74 -0.33 2.82 0.26
N LEU A 75 -0.75 1.58 -0.02
CA LEU A 75 -1.59 0.79 0.88
C LEU A 75 -0.88 0.51 2.21
N GLU A 76 0.42 0.24 2.19
CA GLU A 76 1.22 0.11 3.42
C GLU A 76 1.30 1.42 4.21
N LEU A 77 1.50 2.55 3.52
CA LEU A 77 1.50 3.88 4.14
C LEU A 77 0.13 4.21 4.73
N ILE A 78 -0.94 3.98 3.98
CA ILE A 78 -2.33 4.12 4.44
C ILE A 78 -2.51 3.26 5.67
N LYS A 79 -2.21 1.96 5.64
CA LYS A 79 -2.31 1.08 6.82
C LYS A 79 -1.49 1.56 8.03
N LYS A 80 -0.32 2.16 7.79
CA LYS A 80 0.53 2.73 8.84
C LYS A 80 -0.07 4.00 9.46
N HIS A 81 -0.80 4.80 8.69
CA HIS A 81 -1.44 6.05 9.13
C HIS A 81 -2.92 5.89 9.50
N GLU A 82 -3.57 4.82 9.03
CA GLU A 82 -4.94 4.40 9.35
C GLU A 82 -5.03 3.64 10.67
N ALA A 83 -3.93 3.39 11.38
CA ALA A 83 -4.05 3.18 12.82
C ALA A 83 -4.55 4.52 13.37
N PRO A 84 -5.86 4.68 13.65
CA PRO A 84 -6.34 5.98 14.05
C PRO A 84 -5.61 6.35 15.32
N ALA A 85 -5.26 7.63 15.48
CA ALA A 85 -4.59 8.12 16.67
C ALA A 85 -5.45 7.74 17.88
N LYS A 86 -5.10 6.64 18.55
CA LYS A 86 -5.87 6.12 19.68
C LYS A 86 -5.77 7.19 20.75
N VAL A 87 -6.92 7.74 21.13
CA VAL A 87 -6.98 8.75 22.18
C VAL A 87 -6.48 8.08 23.47
N VAL A 88 -5.54 8.72 24.16
CA VAL A 88 -5.12 8.27 25.50
C VAL A 88 -6.10 8.85 26.50
N LEU A 89 -6.82 7.99 27.22
CA LEU A 89 -7.81 8.38 28.21
C LEU A 89 -7.35 7.99 29.62
N PRO A 90 -7.59 8.83 30.63
CA PRO A 90 -7.47 8.38 32.01
C PRO A 90 -8.39 7.20 32.31
N GLN A 91 -7.96 6.33 33.23
CA GLN A 91 -8.72 5.13 33.62
C GLN A 91 -10.18 5.43 34.00
N TYR A 92 -10.41 6.48 34.79
CA TYR A 92 -11.77 6.84 35.23
C TYR A 92 -12.68 7.27 34.06
N VAL A 93 -12.13 7.90 33.01
CA VAL A 93 -12.88 8.27 31.80
C VAL A 93 -13.21 7.03 30.98
N ALA A 94 -12.25 6.13 30.82
CA ALA A 94 -12.44 4.87 30.11
C ALA A 94 -13.52 3.99 30.78
N ASP A 95 -13.55 3.97 32.12
CA ASP A 95 -14.55 3.21 32.87
C ASP A 95 -15.95 3.81 32.73
N ASP A 96 -16.09 5.14 32.74
CA ASP A 96 -17.35 5.80 32.44
C ASP A 96 -17.83 5.54 31.01
N ILE A 97 -16.93 5.55 30.02
CA ILE A 97 -17.24 5.17 28.62
C ILE A 97 -17.76 3.73 28.57
N LYS A 98 -17.07 2.77 29.21
CA LYS A 98 -17.51 1.36 29.24
C LYS A 98 -18.86 1.22 29.93
N ALA A 99 -19.09 1.92 31.04
CA ALA A 99 -20.35 1.89 31.77
C ALA A 99 -21.50 2.43 30.91
N ARG A 100 -21.29 3.54 30.19
CA ARG A 100 -22.29 4.12 29.29
C ARG A 100 -22.56 3.25 28.07
N LEU A 101 -21.53 2.69 27.45
CA LEU A 101 -21.70 1.74 26.35
C LEU A 101 -22.49 0.51 26.80
N LYS A 102 -22.20 -0.03 27.98
CA LYS A 102 -22.94 -1.16 28.55
C LYS A 102 -24.40 -0.79 28.83
N ALA A 103 -24.67 0.38 29.42
CA ALA A 103 -26.02 0.87 29.68
C ALA A 103 -26.82 1.07 28.38
N ASN A 104 -26.16 1.56 27.32
CA ASN A 104 -26.74 1.81 26.01
C ASN A 104 -26.67 0.60 25.05
N ARG A 105 -26.43 -0.62 25.56
CA ARG A 105 -26.36 -1.86 24.76
C ARG A 105 -25.37 -1.80 23.59
N GLY A 106 -24.27 -1.06 23.75
CA GLY A 106 -23.23 -0.86 22.74
C GLY A 106 -23.55 0.20 21.69
N MET A 107 -24.66 0.93 21.80
CA MET A 107 -24.99 2.00 20.85
C MET A 107 -24.12 3.24 21.10
N PHE A 108 -23.16 3.50 20.20
CA PHE A 108 -22.24 4.63 20.30
C PHE A 108 -22.95 5.99 20.33
N TYR A 109 -23.95 6.20 19.46
CA TYR A 109 -24.66 7.49 19.39
C TYR A 109 -25.35 7.83 20.72
N SER A 110 -26.01 6.86 21.36
CA SER A 110 -26.66 7.04 22.66
C SER A 110 -25.64 7.27 23.78
N ALA A 111 -24.52 6.55 23.77
CA ALA A 111 -23.45 6.79 24.74
C ALA A 111 -22.83 8.18 24.58
N ILE A 112 -22.56 8.64 23.35
CA ILE A 112 -22.07 10.00 23.08
C ILE A 112 -23.09 11.04 23.52
N HIS A 113 -24.38 10.81 23.24
CA HIS A 113 -25.46 11.68 23.68
C HIS A 113 -25.49 11.85 25.22
N ASP A 114 -25.31 10.76 25.96
CA ASP A 114 -25.19 10.80 27.42
C ASP A 114 -23.98 11.65 27.86
N PHE A 115 -22.85 11.57 27.14
CA PHE A 115 -21.68 12.41 27.36
C PHE A 115 -21.92 13.89 27.12
N VAL A 116 -22.58 14.24 26.02
CA VAL A 116 -22.92 15.64 25.72
C VAL A 116 -23.84 16.25 26.79
N HIS A 117 -24.73 15.45 27.37
CA HIS A 117 -25.73 15.91 28.35
C HIS A 117 -25.35 15.61 29.81
N ASN A 118 -24.13 15.14 30.06
CA ASN A 118 -23.65 14.76 31.39
C ASN A 118 -24.61 13.78 32.12
N ALA A 119 -25.20 12.84 31.38
CA ALA A 119 -26.17 11.89 31.89
C ALA A 119 -25.47 10.62 32.41
N GLY A 120 -25.46 10.43 33.73
CA GLY A 120 -24.89 9.23 34.36
C GLY A 120 -23.37 9.12 34.22
N ILE A 121 -22.69 10.25 34.08
CA ILE A 121 -21.23 10.37 34.01
C ILE A 121 -20.72 10.95 35.31
N SER A 122 -19.53 10.50 35.75
CA SER A 122 -18.97 11.01 36.99
C SER A 122 -18.60 12.50 36.85
N PRO A 123 -18.77 13.30 37.91
CA PRO A 123 -18.36 14.70 37.89
C PRO A 123 -16.89 14.91 37.53
N ARG A 124 -16.04 13.94 37.90
CA ARG A 124 -14.61 13.92 37.58
C ARG A 124 -14.35 13.75 36.08
N THR A 125 -15.06 12.83 35.43
CA THR A 125 -15.00 12.66 33.97
C THR A 125 -15.51 13.89 33.25
N TRP A 126 -16.63 14.45 33.68
CA TRP A 126 -17.19 15.66 33.07
C TRP A 126 -16.25 16.87 33.18
N HIS A 127 -15.61 17.04 34.34
CA HIS A 127 -14.60 18.08 34.52
C HIS A 127 -13.41 17.89 33.57
N TRP A 128 -12.92 16.65 33.41
CA TRP A 128 -11.84 16.33 32.48
C TRP A 128 -12.25 16.58 31.02
N VAL A 129 -13.46 16.20 30.61
CA VAL A 129 -13.95 16.49 29.25
C VAL A 129 -14.00 18.00 29.00
N ASN A 130 -14.54 18.77 29.94
CA ASN A 130 -14.64 20.23 29.84
C ASN A 130 -13.28 20.94 29.89
N SER A 131 -12.25 20.33 30.48
CA SER A 131 -10.91 20.91 30.51
C SER A 131 -10.15 20.73 29.19
N HIS A 132 -10.67 19.92 28.26
CA HIS A 132 -10.07 19.72 26.95
C HIS A 132 -10.71 20.64 25.91
N VAL A 133 -9.88 21.17 25.00
CA VAL A 133 -10.31 22.12 23.95
C VAL A 133 -11.18 21.45 22.89
N ASP A 134 -11.02 20.14 22.69
CA ASP A 134 -11.81 19.36 21.73
C ASP A 134 -12.99 18.66 22.41
N CYS A 135 -14.18 19.24 22.25
CA CYS A 135 -15.43 18.67 22.75
C CYS A 135 -15.81 17.33 22.08
N ASN A 136 -15.17 16.97 20.96
CA ASN A 136 -15.41 15.71 20.27
C ASN A 136 -14.46 14.59 20.70
N LEU A 137 -13.56 14.83 21.67
CA LEU A 137 -12.55 13.86 22.10
C LEU A 137 -13.16 12.51 22.51
N ILE A 138 -14.31 12.53 23.19
CA ILE A 138 -15.04 11.31 23.60
C ILE A 138 -15.65 10.59 22.39
N ALA A 139 -16.24 11.34 21.45
CA ALA A 139 -16.79 10.77 20.23
C ALA A 139 -15.68 10.12 19.39
N THR A 140 -14.56 10.81 19.22
CA THR A 140 -13.34 10.29 18.57
C THR A 140 -12.83 9.04 19.27
N ALA A 141 -12.71 9.05 20.59
CA ALA A 141 -12.26 7.90 21.37
C ALA A 141 -13.19 6.68 21.22
N MET A 142 -14.51 6.89 21.17
CA MET A 142 -15.48 5.81 21.01
C MET A 142 -15.51 5.24 19.58
N ILE A 143 -15.40 6.09 18.55
CA ILE A 143 -15.46 5.69 17.13
C ILE A 143 -14.13 5.06 16.68
N ASN A 144 -13.02 5.70 17.02
CA ASN A 144 -11.69 5.33 16.54
C ASN A 144 -10.94 4.39 17.51
N GLY A 145 -11.50 4.17 18.70
CA GLY A 145 -10.86 3.44 19.78
C GLY A 145 -9.91 4.32 20.60
N TYR A 146 -9.69 3.89 21.84
CA TYR A 146 -8.84 4.57 22.80
C TYR A 146 -7.87 3.60 23.47
N THR A 147 -6.81 4.16 24.05
CA THR A 147 -5.93 3.46 24.99
C THR A 147 -6.07 4.11 26.36
N VAL A 148 -5.90 3.31 27.41
CA VAL A 148 -5.97 3.84 28.77
C VAL A 148 -4.58 4.25 29.21
N GLU A 149 -4.49 5.41 29.87
CA GLU A 149 -3.29 5.87 30.53
C GLU A 149 -2.87 4.82 31.57
N LYS A 150 -1.73 4.16 31.31
CA LYS A 150 -1.20 3.12 32.20
C LYS A 150 -0.73 3.75 33.49
N SER A 151 -1.00 3.09 34.61
CA SER A 151 -0.48 3.55 35.90
C SER A 151 1.06 3.56 35.88
N LYS A 152 1.68 4.35 36.77
CA LYS A 152 3.15 4.34 36.93
C LYS A 152 3.67 2.91 37.17
N GLU A 153 2.93 2.13 37.94
CA GLU A 153 3.24 0.74 38.26
C GLU A 153 3.12 -0.18 37.05
N GLU A 154 2.10 0.00 36.19
CA GLU A 154 1.97 -0.76 34.95
C GLU A 154 3.04 -0.42 33.94
N ARG A 155 3.38 0.87 33.79
CA ARG A 155 4.49 1.33 32.93
C ARG A 155 5.83 0.75 33.39
N LEU A 156 6.05 0.74 34.72
CA LEU A 156 7.23 0.14 35.33
C LEU A 156 7.26 -1.37 35.06
N ARG A 157 6.14 -2.06 35.30
CA ARG A 157 6.02 -3.51 35.11
C ARG A 157 6.25 -3.93 33.66
N GLU A 158 5.68 -3.21 32.69
CA GLU A 158 5.89 -3.47 31.27
C GLU A 158 7.32 -3.19 30.83
N GLY A 159 7.94 -2.12 31.33
CA GLY A 159 9.33 -1.81 31.04
C GLY A 159 10.27 -2.91 31.55
N VAL A 160 10.07 -3.36 32.79
CA VAL A 160 10.81 -4.50 33.38
C VAL A 160 10.55 -5.78 32.58
N TYR A 161 9.30 -6.07 32.24
CA TYR A 161 8.95 -7.25 31.45
C TYR A 161 9.61 -7.23 30.06
N GLY A 162 9.64 -6.08 29.39
CA GLY A 162 10.31 -5.90 28.10
C GLY A 162 11.82 -6.16 28.17
N LEU A 163 12.48 -5.72 29.25
CA LEU A 163 13.90 -6.01 29.49
C LEU A 163 14.15 -7.50 29.70
N VAL A 164 13.31 -8.17 30.49
CA VAL A 164 13.39 -9.62 30.74
C VAL A 164 13.16 -10.43 29.47
N MET A 165 12.15 -10.07 28.66
CA MET A 165 11.84 -10.78 27.42
C MET A 165 12.91 -10.59 26.34
N LYS A 166 13.51 -9.39 26.26
CA LYS A 166 14.65 -9.12 25.37
C LYS A 166 15.86 -9.95 25.76
N TRP A 167 16.14 -10.08 27.06
CA TRP A 167 17.18 -10.96 27.58
C TRP A 167 16.91 -12.44 27.26
N TRP A 168 15.66 -12.88 27.40
CA TRP A 168 15.26 -14.27 27.11
C TRP A 168 15.35 -14.65 25.62
N SER A 169 15.15 -13.67 24.73
CA SER A 169 15.07 -13.92 23.29
C SER A 169 16.42 -14.01 22.59
N ASP A 170 17.49 -13.48 23.19
CA ASP A 170 18.85 -13.56 22.64
C ASP A 170 19.89 -13.87 23.74
N PRO A 171 20.01 -15.14 24.15
CA PRO A 171 20.90 -15.54 25.24
C PRO A 171 22.39 -15.62 24.85
N ALA A 172 22.77 -15.33 23.60
CA ALA A 172 24.12 -15.56 23.09
C ALA A 172 25.04 -14.32 23.08
N GLU A 173 24.55 -13.14 23.48
CA GLU A 173 25.37 -11.92 23.55
C GLU A 173 26.20 -11.90 24.85
N PRO A 174 27.55 -11.94 24.79
CA PRO A 174 28.40 -11.94 25.99
C PRO A 174 28.28 -10.65 26.84
N GLN A 175 27.77 -9.57 26.24
CA GLN A 175 27.48 -8.29 26.90
C GLN A 175 26.12 -8.25 27.64
N LEU A 176 25.31 -9.31 27.52
CA LEU A 176 24.04 -9.49 28.25
C LEU A 176 24.22 -10.22 29.60
N HIS A 177 25.40 -10.77 29.87
CA HIS A 177 25.79 -11.29 31.18
C HIS A 177 26.19 -10.20 32.17
N GLU A 178 26.37 -8.95 31.73
CA GLU A 178 26.33 -7.79 32.61
C GLU A 178 24.88 -7.57 33.07
N ASP A 179 24.61 -8.27 34.17
CA ASP A 179 23.49 -8.24 35.10
C ASP A 179 22.20 -7.58 34.59
N LEU A 180 21.25 -8.41 34.14
CA LEU A 180 19.85 -8.04 34.01
C LEU A 180 19.36 -7.29 35.27
N ALA A 181 19.88 -7.65 36.44
CA ALA A 181 19.63 -6.95 37.70
C ALA A 181 20.06 -5.47 37.64
N ASN A 182 21.25 -5.15 37.10
CA ASN A 182 21.72 -3.76 36.94
C ASN A 182 20.89 -3.01 35.90
N LYS A 183 20.54 -3.64 34.78
CA LYS A 183 19.69 -3.00 33.74
C LYS A 183 18.28 -2.72 34.24
N VAL A 184 17.70 -3.63 35.02
CA VAL A 184 16.41 -3.44 35.68
C VAL A 184 16.53 -2.35 36.75
N THR A 185 17.59 -2.37 37.57
CA THR A 185 17.82 -1.36 38.61
C THR A 185 17.97 0.03 38.00
N ASP A 186 18.82 0.20 36.98
CA ASP A 186 18.99 1.46 36.25
C ASP A 186 17.68 1.96 35.64
N PHE A 187 16.89 1.06 35.04
CA PHE A 187 15.59 1.40 34.48
C PHE A 187 14.62 1.89 35.56
N VAL A 188 14.52 1.17 36.69
CA VAL A 188 13.64 1.52 37.81
C VAL A 188 14.07 2.85 38.45
N THR A 189 15.37 3.06 38.67
CA THR A 189 15.91 4.30 39.25
C THR A 189 15.66 5.51 38.34
N LYS A 190 15.90 5.38 37.02
CA LYS A 190 15.60 6.45 36.05
C LYS A 190 14.10 6.72 35.97
N PHE A 191 13.29 5.66 35.93
CA PHE A 191 11.83 5.79 35.90
C PHE A 191 11.30 6.53 37.13
N HIS A 192 11.82 6.24 38.33
CA HIS A 192 11.48 6.98 39.53
C HIS A 192 11.96 8.44 39.50
N ALA A 193 13.15 8.72 38.98
CA ALA A 193 13.67 10.08 38.86
C ALA A 193 12.87 10.95 37.87
N GLU A 194 12.38 10.38 36.76
CA GLU A 194 11.58 11.07 35.74
C GLU A 194 10.10 11.25 36.12
N ASN A 195 9.62 10.48 37.10
CA ASN A 195 8.22 10.47 37.53
C ASN A 195 8.04 10.84 39.02
N ALA A 196 9.06 11.43 39.66
CA ALA A 196 8.99 12.02 41.01
C ALA A 196 8.38 13.42 40.96
#